data_AF-A0A0D9WV52-F1
#
_entry.id   AF-A0A0D9WV52-F1
#
_cell.length_a   1.000
_cell.length_b   1.000
_cell.length_c   1.000
_cell.angle_alpha   90.00
_cell.angle_beta   90.00
_cell.angle_gamma   90.00
#
_symmetry.space_group_name_H-M   'P 1'
#
loop_
_entity.id
_entity.type
_entity.pdbx_description
1 polymer ?
#
loop_
_entity_poly.entity_id
_entity_poly.type
_entity_poly.pdbx_seq_one_letter_code
_entity_poly.pdbx_strand_id
1 'polypeptide(L)'
;MERVPNKSAAFAAVALAMAIFAVTATMAQEFTDDEKALFVQLHNDARADVAAGITMPAVSWDETLAAYAMEQVPAGPYGENLWWGRSFAAD
;
A
#
# COMPACT_ATOMS: atom_id res chain seq x y z
N MET A 1 -13.56 -26.76 10.11
CA MET A 1 -14.12 -25.66 9.29
C MET A 1 -13.01 -24.64 9.12
N GLU A 2 -12.31 -24.71 7.99
CA GLU A 2 -11.30 -23.73 7.63
C GLU A 2 -12.02 -22.45 7.23
N ARG A 3 -11.74 -21.35 7.92
CA ARG A 3 -12.41 -20.06 7.72
C ARG A 3 -11.86 -19.47 6.42
N VAL A 4 -12.54 -19.73 5.30
CA VAL A 4 -12.21 -19.12 4.01
C VAL A 4 -12.24 -17.59 4.19
N PRO A 5 -11.14 -16.87 3.94
CA PRO A 5 -11.13 -15.42 4.02
C PRO A 5 -12.12 -14.88 2.98
N ASN A 6 -13.10 -14.12 3.47
CA ASN A 6 -14.05 -13.40 2.65
C ASN A 6 -13.30 -12.35 1.83
N LYS A 7 -13.34 -12.46 0.49
CA LYS A 7 -12.66 -11.55 -0.46
C LYS A 7 -12.89 -10.05 -0.19
N SER A 8 -13.98 -9.68 0.48
CA SER A 8 -14.26 -8.32 0.94
C SER A 8 -13.33 -7.84 2.07
N ALA A 9 -12.86 -8.74 2.92
CA ALA A 9 -11.92 -8.43 4.01
C ALA A 9 -10.52 -8.10 3.47
N ALA A 10 -10.09 -8.71 2.37
CA ALA A 10 -8.81 -8.41 1.73
C ALA A 10 -8.78 -6.97 1.16
N PHE A 11 -9.83 -6.55 0.46
CA PHE A 11 -9.96 -5.16 0.00
C PHE A 11 -10.08 -4.16 1.16
N ALA A 12 -10.78 -4.53 2.25
CA ALA A 12 -10.89 -3.69 3.44
C ALA A 12 -9.56 -3.55 4.19
N ALA A 13 -8.72 -4.59 4.22
CA ALA A 13 -7.40 -4.54 4.83
C ALA A 13 -6.44 -3.60 4.08
N VAL A 14 -6.47 -3.62 2.74
CA VAL A 14 -5.69 -2.69 1.90
C VAL A 14 -6.15 -1.24 2.13
N ALA A 15 -7.45 -0.99 2.21
CA ALA A 15 -8.00 0.34 2.49
C ALA A 15 -7.69 0.83 3.92
N LEU A 16 -7.69 -0.06 4.91
CA LEU A 16 -7.33 0.25 6.30
C LEU A 16 -5.83 0.58 6.42
N ALA A 17 -4.95 -0.15 5.73
CA ALA A 17 -3.54 0.18 5.68
C ALA A 17 -3.29 1.54 5.03
N MET A 18 -4.01 1.86 3.93
CA MET A 18 -4.00 3.21 3.36
C MET A 18 -4.46 4.27 4.38
N ALA A 19 -5.47 3.99 5.20
CA ALA A 19 -5.97 4.89 6.24
C ALA A 19 -4.96 5.20 7.36
N ILE A 20 -4.01 4.31 7.64
CA ILE A 20 -2.96 4.53 8.66
C ILE A 20 -1.93 5.57 8.18
N PHE A 21 -1.82 5.84 6.87
CA PHE A 21 -0.84 6.77 6.29
C PHE A 21 -1.27 8.25 6.29
N ALA A 22 -2.43 8.60 6.87
CA ALA A 22 -2.91 9.97 6.94
C ALA A 22 -2.23 10.76 8.08
N VAL A 23 -1.00 11.25 7.84
CA VAL A 23 -0.37 12.29 8.66
C VAL A 23 0.00 13.48 7.78
N THR A 24 -0.21 14.65 8.36
CA THR A 24 -0.15 16.01 7.81
C THR A 24 1.04 16.29 6.90
N ALA A 25 0.73 16.76 5.68
CA ALA A 25 1.67 17.33 4.73
C ALA A 25 2.47 18.48 5.38
N THR A 26 3.76 18.27 5.64
CA THR A 26 4.78 19.33 5.69
C THR A 26 6.21 18.80 5.80
N MET A 27 6.43 17.51 6.12
CA MET A 27 7.74 16.86 6.11
C MET A 27 7.73 15.69 5.11
N ALA A 28 8.85 15.42 4.44
CA ALA A 28 9.02 14.17 3.69
C ALA A 28 8.73 13.01 4.67
N GLN A 29 7.64 12.28 4.46
CA GLN A 29 7.23 11.25 5.38
C GLN A 29 8.17 10.05 5.22
N GLU A 30 9.14 9.91 6.11
CA GLU A 30 10.00 8.73 6.16
C GLU A 30 9.24 7.58 6.81
N PHE A 31 8.91 6.56 6.01
CA PHE A 31 8.36 5.29 6.52
C PHE A 31 9.46 4.48 7.20
N THR A 32 9.11 3.85 8.32
CA THR A 32 9.94 2.85 8.97
C THR A 32 10.08 1.59 8.09
N ASP A 33 11.13 0.79 8.32
CA ASP A 33 11.35 -0.46 7.58
C ASP A 33 10.17 -1.43 7.74
N ASP A 34 9.57 -1.49 8.94
CA ASP A 34 8.38 -2.31 9.21
C ASP A 34 7.15 -1.84 8.42
N GLU A 35 6.94 -0.52 8.29
CA GLU A 35 5.86 0.04 7.48
C GLU A 35 6.06 -0.24 5.98
N LYS A 36 7.30 -0.10 5.48
CA LYS A 36 7.66 -0.45 4.09
C LYS A 36 7.41 -1.94 3.83
N ALA A 37 7.84 -2.81 4.76
CA ALA A 37 7.63 -4.25 4.66
C ALA A 37 6.15 -4.62 4.66
N LEU A 38 5.36 -4.01 5.56
CA LEU A 38 3.91 -4.21 5.62
C LEU A 38 3.22 -3.75 4.34
N PHE A 39 3.61 -2.59 3.79
CA PHE A 39 3.06 -2.09 2.53
C PHE A 39 3.28 -3.07 1.36
N VAL A 40 4.50 -3.60 1.23
CA VAL A 40 4.86 -4.59 0.20
C VAL A 40 4.11 -5.91 0.42
N GLN A 41 4.01 -6.37 1.67
CA GLN A 41 3.29 -7.59 2.02
C GLN A 41 1.83 -7.52 1.57
N LEU A 42 1.13 -6.44 1.93
CA LEU A 42 -0.29 -6.27 1.58
C LEU A 42 -0.53 -6.25 0.06
N HIS A 43 0.38 -5.67 -0.72
CA HIS A 43 0.30 -5.69 -2.17
C HIS A 43 0.53 -7.09 -2.74
N ASN A 44 1.50 -7.83 -2.21
CA ASN A 44 1.79 -9.18 -2.64
C ASN A 44 0.66 -10.16 -2.31
N ASP A 45 0.04 -10.03 -1.13
CA ASP A 45 -1.12 -10.81 -0.74
C ASP A 45 -2.29 -10.56 -1.71
N ALA A 46 -2.58 -9.28 -2.01
CA ALA A 46 -3.62 -8.93 -2.99
C ALA A 46 -3.32 -9.46 -4.40
N ARG A 47 -2.05 -9.42 -4.84
CA ARG A 47 -1.62 -10.00 -6.12
C ARG A 47 -1.83 -11.51 -6.15
N ALA A 48 -1.47 -12.21 -5.07
CA ALA A 48 -1.64 -13.65 -4.95
C ALA A 48 -3.12 -14.05 -4.97
N ASP A 49 -3.97 -13.31 -4.26
CA ASP A 49 -5.43 -13.53 -4.22
C ASP A 49 -6.08 -13.40 -5.61
N VAL A 50 -5.64 -12.44 -6.41
CA VAL A 50 -6.14 -12.22 -7.78
C VAL A 50 -5.57 -13.23 -8.77
N ALA A 51 -4.35 -13.71 -8.56
CA ALA A 51 -3.65 -14.58 -9.49
C ALA A 51 -4.36 -15.91 -9.78
N ALA A 52 -5.31 -16.33 -8.94
CA ALA A 52 -6.22 -17.46 -9.16
C ALA A 52 -5.52 -18.77 -9.62
N GLY A 53 -4.31 -19.03 -9.12
CA GLY A 53 -3.51 -20.22 -9.46
C GLY A 53 -2.55 -20.04 -10.64
N ILE A 54 -2.46 -18.85 -11.22
CA ILE A 54 -1.41 -18.47 -12.19
C ILE A 54 -0.23 -17.86 -11.42
N THR A 55 0.99 -18.06 -11.91
CA THR A 55 2.16 -17.40 -11.35
C THR A 55 2.08 -15.88 -11.60
N MET A 56 1.91 -15.12 -10.52
CA MET A 56 2.01 -13.66 -10.54
C MET A 56 3.30 -13.23 -9.81
N PRO A 57 4.20 -12.45 -10.44
CA PRO A 57 5.42 -11.99 -9.78
C PRO A 57 5.11 -11.14 -8.54
N ALA A 58 5.84 -11.37 -7.45
CA ALA A 58 5.83 -10.50 -6.29
C ALA A 58 6.52 -9.17 -6.60
N VAL A 59 6.10 -8.11 -5.93
CA VAL A 59 6.75 -6.79 -5.94
C VAL A 59 7.64 -6.62 -4.72
N SER A 60 8.60 -5.71 -4.81
CA SER A 60 9.51 -5.31 -3.74
C SER A 60 9.49 -3.79 -3.58
N TRP A 61 9.93 -3.30 -2.43
CA TRP A 61 10.16 -1.87 -2.22
C TRP A 61 11.30 -1.38 -3.14
N ASP A 62 11.15 -0.18 -3.68
CA ASP A 62 12.16 0.50 -4.50
C ASP A 62 12.31 1.94 -3.99
N GLU A 63 13.49 2.27 -3.45
CA GLU A 63 13.75 3.57 -2.85
C GLU A 63 13.79 4.71 -3.89
N THR A 64 14.09 4.41 -5.16
CA THR A 64 14.05 5.40 -6.24
C THR A 64 12.60 5.77 -6.57
N LEU A 65 11.71 4.78 -6.64
CA LEU A 65 10.28 5.03 -6.83
C LEU A 65 9.66 5.72 -5.62
N ALA A 66 10.09 5.38 -4.40
CA ALA A 66 9.66 6.06 -3.19
C ALA A 66 10.05 7.56 -3.19
N ALA A 67 11.28 7.88 -3.60
CA ALA A 67 11.72 9.27 -3.73
C ALA A 67 10.88 10.05 -4.75
N TYR A 68 10.60 9.46 -5.92
CA TYR A 68 9.75 10.09 -6.93
C TYR A 68 8.32 10.33 -6.45
N ALA A 69 7.75 9.40 -5.68
CA ALA A 69 6.43 9.56 -5.09
C ALA A 69 6.38 10.71 -4.06
N MET A 70 7.46 10.95 -3.30
CA MET A 70 7.55 12.08 -2.36
C MET A 70 7.69 13.42 -3.06
N GLU A 71 8.44 13.47 -4.15
CA GLU A 71 8.65 14.69 -4.94
C GLU A 71 7.43 15.09 -5.78
N GLN A 72 6.40 14.24 -5.84
CA GLN A 72 5.23 14.37 -6.73
C GLN A 72 5.64 14.69 -8.17
N VAL A 73 6.73 14.07 -8.65
CA VAL A 73 7.22 14.29 -10.01
C VAL A 73 6.19 13.73 -10.99
N PRO A 74 5.66 14.53 -11.93
CA PRO A 74 4.72 14.04 -12.91
C PRO A 74 5.29 12.87 -13.74
N ALA A 75 4.47 11.82 -13.87
CA ALA A 75 4.67 10.54 -14.54
C ALA A 75 5.95 10.41 -15.40
N GLY A 76 6.98 9.79 -14.80
CA GLY A 76 8.00 9.05 -15.55
C GLY A 76 7.41 7.76 -16.15
N PRO A 77 8.23 6.81 -16.65
CA PRO A 77 7.75 5.56 -17.24
C PRO A 77 7.21 4.54 -16.20
N TYR A 78 6.65 5.01 -15.09
CA TYR A 78 6.11 4.21 -13.99
C TYR A 78 4.61 4.47 -13.80
N GLY A 79 3.90 3.50 -13.22
CA GLY A 79 2.50 3.66 -12.83
C GLY A 79 2.36 4.31 -11.47
N GLU A 80 1.26 5.04 -11.24
CA GLU A 80 1.03 5.80 -10.01
C GLU A 80 -0.37 5.49 -9.45
N ASN A 81 -0.45 5.24 -8.14
CA ASN A 81 -1.70 5.11 -7.40
C ASN A 81 -1.76 6.23 -6.34
N LEU A 82 -2.80 7.06 -6.39
CA LEU A 82 -3.01 8.15 -5.45
C LEU A 82 -4.11 7.81 -4.45
N TRP A 83 -3.84 8.03 -3.16
CA TRP A 83 -4.82 7.87 -2.09
C TRP A 83 -4.81 9.06 -1.14
N TRP A 84 -6.00 9.48 -0.73
CA TRP A 84 -6.22 10.62 0.15
C TRP A 84 -7.29 10.22 1.16
N GLY A 85 -7.01 10.42 2.45
CA GLY A 85 -7.97 10.18 3.52
C GLY A 85 -7.83 11.18 4.65
N ARG A 86 -8.88 11.31 5.46
CA ARG A 86 -8.87 12.12 6.68
C ARG A 86 -9.03 11.19 7.86
N SER A 87 -8.11 11.28 8.81
CA SER A 87 -8.27 10.74 10.15
C SER A 87 -8.73 11.87 11.08
N PHE A 88 -9.58 11.54 12.04
CA PHE A 88 -9.95 12.42 13.15
C PHE A 88 -9.43 11.77 14.42
N ALA A 89 -8.85 12.55 15.33
CA ALA A 89 -8.57 12.06 16.67
C ALA A 89 -9.92 11.74 17.33
N ALA A 90 -10.02 10.60 18.00
CA ALA A 90 -11.13 10.36 18.91
C ALA A 90 -10.90 11.24 20.15
N ASP A 91 -11.86 12.10 20.46
CA ASP A 91 -11.86 12.99 21.62
C ASP A 91 -11.74 12.22 22.95
#